data_AF-A0A3C1SBT9-F1
#
_entry.id   AF-A0A3C1SBT9-F1
#
_cell.length_a   1.000
_cell.length_b   1.000
_cell.length_c   1.000
_cell.angle_alpha   90.00
_cell.angle_beta   90.00
_cell.angle_gamma   90.00
#
_symmetry.space_group_name_H-M   'P 1'
#
loop_
_entity.id
_entity.type
_entity.pdbx_description
1 polymer ?
#
loop_
_entity_poly.entity_id
_entity_poly.type
_entity_poly.pdbx_seq_one_letter_code
_entity_poly.pdbx_strand_id
1 'polypeptide(L)'
;MVLKEQGKMQESLKCYDKALSLDPKNVETWISIGNLKKAMGDLAGSIETYRQTIQFKPDEGRVHSFLGLALLLAGEFDAGWEEYEWRWEIEPLCAAKRHYSAPRWNGEPLNGKRIFLYGEQGFGDILQFVRYVLLLKEMGARIFLECYQELIPIISRMSAIDAVFVPNHQIPAFDYHCPLMSLPYIFKTNLNSIPANVPYLSACPEKTAHWQKKLCTLHFALCTLKVGIIWAGNPSHKKDRERSIPLCQLAPILKTPGVKFFSLQVGGRAKDIQES
;
A
#
# COMPACT_ATOMS: atom_id res chain seq x y z
N MET A 1 3.42 22.31 16.06
CA MET A 1 2.24 21.43 15.85
C MET A 1 2.45 20.08 16.55
N VAL A 2 3.59 19.42 16.34
CA VAL A 2 3.98 18.13 16.94
C VAL A 2 3.85 18.05 18.48
N LEU A 3 4.39 19.01 19.25
CA LEU A 3 4.29 18.99 20.72
C LEU A 3 2.84 19.09 21.23
N LYS A 4 1.99 19.85 20.53
CA LYS A 4 0.56 20.00 20.87
C LYS A 4 -0.21 18.72 20.56
N GLU A 5 0.19 17.98 19.54
CA GLU A 5 -0.38 16.66 19.23
C GLU A 5 0.09 15.61 20.24
N GLN A 6 1.37 15.59 20.59
CA GLN A 6 1.89 14.70 21.64
C GLN A 6 1.20 14.92 23.00
N GLY A 7 0.96 16.17 23.41
CA GLY A 7 0.22 16.46 24.63
C GLY A 7 -1.21 15.93 24.61
N LYS A 8 -1.92 16.08 23.47
CA LYS A 8 -3.27 15.53 23.28
C LYS A 8 -3.29 14.00 23.26
N MET A 9 -2.25 13.37 22.73
CA MET A 9 -2.11 11.92 22.71
C MET A 9 -1.97 11.36 24.13
N GLN A 10 -1.17 12.00 24.99
CA GLN A 10 -1.03 11.60 26.40
C GLN A 10 -2.34 11.78 27.19
N GLU A 11 -3.09 12.86 26.94
CA GLU A 11 -4.42 13.05 27.53
C GLU A 11 -5.40 11.97 27.07
N SER A 12 -5.34 11.56 25.80
CA SER A 12 -6.18 10.51 25.24
C SER A 12 -5.95 9.16 25.93
N LEU A 13 -4.71 8.81 26.30
CA LEU A 13 -4.43 7.59 27.06
C LEU A 13 -5.16 7.58 28.42
N LYS A 14 -5.14 8.70 29.15
CA LYS A 14 -5.86 8.82 30.43
C LYS A 14 -7.37 8.66 30.28
N CYS A 15 -7.94 9.10 29.15
CA CYS A 15 -9.35 8.87 28.84
C CYS A 15 -9.64 7.39 28.56
N TYR A 16 -8.73 6.68 27.88
CA TYR A 16 -8.88 5.26 27.65
C TYR A 16 -8.73 4.42 28.93
N ASP A 17 -7.86 4.81 29.86
CA ASP A 17 -7.76 4.14 31.17
C ASP A 17 -9.10 4.19 31.92
N LYS A 18 -9.80 5.33 31.87
CA LYS A 18 -11.16 5.46 32.44
C LYS A 18 -12.16 4.58 31.69
N ALA A 19 -12.10 4.52 30.36
CA ALA A 19 -12.98 3.66 29.58
C ALA A 19 -12.77 2.18 29.93
N LEU A 20 -11.51 1.74 30.06
CA LEU A 20 -11.17 0.38 30.47
C LEU A 20 -11.52 0.09 31.94
N SER A 21 -11.57 1.09 32.82
CA SER A 21 -12.08 0.88 34.19
C SER A 21 -13.58 0.56 34.22
N LEU A 22 -14.33 0.99 33.20
CA LEU A 22 -15.77 0.72 33.07
C LEU A 22 -16.03 -0.59 32.31
N ASP A 23 -15.28 -0.84 31.24
CA ASP A 23 -15.33 -2.09 30.46
C ASP A 23 -13.90 -2.54 30.10
N PRO A 24 -13.28 -3.41 30.92
CA PRO A 24 -11.90 -3.86 30.71
C PRO A 24 -11.68 -4.64 29.41
N LYS A 25 -12.75 -5.15 28.78
CA LYS A 25 -12.68 -5.96 27.55
C LYS A 25 -13.26 -5.23 26.34
N ASN A 26 -13.38 -3.91 26.41
CA ASN A 26 -13.86 -3.09 25.31
C ASN A 26 -12.87 -3.06 24.13
N VAL A 27 -13.14 -3.85 23.09
CA VAL A 27 -12.25 -4.00 21.92
C VAL A 27 -11.93 -2.68 21.23
N GLU A 28 -12.93 -1.81 21.04
CA GLU A 28 -12.72 -0.52 20.36
C GLU A 28 -11.76 0.39 21.12
N THR A 29 -11.83 0.39 22.45
CA THR A 29 -10.91 1.12 23.31
C THR A 29 -9.50 0.56 23.17
N TRP A 30 -9.32 -0.76 23.21
CA TRP A 30 -8.02 -1.40 23.02
C TRP A 30 -7.41 -1.16 21.64
N ILE A 31 -8.22 -1.24 20.56
CA ILE A 31 -7.79 -0.87 19.20
C ILE A 31 -7.31 0.58 19.17
N SER A 32 -8.03 1.47 19.85
CA SER A 32 -7.69 2.90 19.89
C SER A 32 -6.37 3.15 20.64
N ILE A 33 -6.14 2.47 21.77
CA ILE A 33 -4.87 2.51 22.50
C ILE A 33 -3.72 2.02 21.61
N GLY A 34 -3.87 0.86 20.97
CA GLY A 34 -2.82 0.29 20.11
C GLY A 34 -2.47 1.21 18.94
N ASN A 35 -3.48 1.81 18.30
CA ASN A 35 -3.28 2.75 17.20
C ASN A 35 -2.61 4.05 17.66
N LEU A 36 -2.97 4.54 18.85
CA LEU A 36 -2.38 5.73 19.45
C LEU A 36 -0.90 5.52 19.78
N LYS A 37 -0.55 4.38 20.40
CA LYS A 37 0.85 4.00 20.68
C LYS A 37 1.68 3.94 19.40
N LYS A 38 1.15 3.31 18.35
CA LYS A 38 1.77 3.27 17.03
C LYS A 38 2.00 4.69 16.47
N ALA A 39 1.00 5.56 16.56
CA ALA A 39 1.11 6.95 16.08
C ALA A 39 2.16 7.77 16.85
N MET A 40 2.41 7.43 18.11
CA MET A 40 3.50 8.01 18.93
C MET A 40 4.88 7.39 18.64
N GLY A 41 4.97 6.37 17.79
CA GLY A 41 6.20 5.63 17.51
C GLY A 41 6.51 4.51 18.51
N ASP A 42 5.65 4.27 19.51
CA ASP A 42 5.76 3.15 20.45
C ASP A 42 5.20 1.86 19.80
N LEU A 43 6.01 1.29 18.90
CA LEU A 43 5.65 0.05 18.20
C LEU A 43 5.55 -1.14 19.17
N ALA A 44 6.48 -1.25 20.12
CA ALA A 44 6.48 -2.33 21.10
C ALA A 44 5.22 -2.33 21.97
N GLY A 45 4.83 -1.17 22.51
CA GLY A 45 3.61 -1.04 23.28
C GLY A 45 2.34 -1.24 22.46
N SER A 46 2.37 -0.89 21.17
CA SER A 46 1.26 -1.16 20.23
C SER A 46 1.06 -2.66 20.01
N ILE A 47 2.14 -3.39 19.72
CA ILE A 47 2.16 -4.84 19.52
C ILE A 47 1.64 -5.56 20.78
N GLU A 48 2.16 -5.19 21.95
CA GLU A 48 1.72 -5.78 23.22
C GLU A 48 0.23 -5.54 23.46
N THR A 49 -0.25 -4.32 23.21
CA THR A 49 -1.68 -4.00 23.31
C THR A 49 -2.55 -4.88 22.40
N TYR A 50 -2.15 -5.10 21.15
CA TYR A 50 -2.93 -5.97 20.25
C TYR A 50 -2.86 -7.44 20.67
N ARG A 51 -1.69 -7.94 21.09
CA ARG A 51 -1.54 -9.31 21.62
C ARG A 51 -2.43 -9.55 22.84
N GLN A 52 -2.47 -8.60 23.79
CA GLN A 52 -3.37 -8.66 24.93
C GLN A 52 -4.85 -8.69 24.51
N THR A 53 -5.21 -7.90 23.49
CA THR A 53 -6.57 -7.87 22.95
C THR A 53 -6.99 -9.22 22.38
N ILE A 54 -6.10 -9.86 21.62
CA ILE A 54 -6.33 -11.19 21.02
C ILE A 54 -6.55 -12.25 22.11
N GLN A 55 -5.86 -12.17 23.26
CA GLN A 55 -6.02 -13.15 24.34
C GLN A 55 -7.47 -13.25 24.85
N PHE A 56 -8.23 -12.15 24.86
CA PHE A 56 -9.63 -12.17 25.31
C PHE A 56 -10.66 -12.04 24.17
N LYS A 57 -10.23 -11.71 22.94
CA LYS A 57 -11.05 -11.66 21.72
C LYS A 57 -10.27 -12.20 20.50
N PRO A 58 -10.10 -13.54 20.42
CA PRO A 58 -9.24 -14.17 19.41
C PRO A 58 -9.78 -14.11 17.98
N ASP A 59 -11.06 -13.85 17.77
CA ASP A 59 -11.67 -13.84 16.43
C ASP A 59 -11.86 -12.41 15.86
N GLU A 60 -11.32 -11.39 16.53
CA GLU A 60 -11.43 -10.00 16.07
C GLU A 60 -10.41 -9.70 14.97
N GLY A 61 -10.79 -9.92 13.71
CA GLY A 61 -9.91 -9.76 12.56
C GLY A 61 -9.28 -8.37 12.39
N ARG A 62 -9.90 -7.30 12.93
CA ARG A 62 -9.29 -5.96 12.91
C ARG A 62 -8.05 -5.90 13.78
N VAL A 63 -8.07 -6.55 14.94
CA VAL A 63 -6.94 -6.55 15.88
C VAL A 63 -5.76 -7.32 15.28
N HIS A 64 -6.02 -8.50 14.68
CA HIS A 64 -5.01 -9.25 13.94
C HIS A 64 -4.42 -8.44 12.78
N SER A 65 -5.27 -7.80 11.97
CA SER A 65 -4.80 -6.94 10.86
C SER A 65 -3.94 -5.77 11.35
N PHE A 66 -4.28 -5.14 12.48
CA PHE A 66 -3.48 -4.08 13.07
C PHE A 66 -2.17 -4.59 13.68
N LEU A 67 -2.19 -5.76 14.32
CA LEU A 67 -1.00 -6.44 14.82
C LEU A 67 -0.05 -6.76 13.67
N GLY A 68 -0.54 -7.35 12.57
CA GLY A 68 0.27 -7.63 11.39
C GLY A 68 0.97 -6.39 10.85
N LEU A 69 0.24 -5.28 10.70
CA LEU A 69 0.86 -4.02 10.28
C LEU A 69 1.90 -3.49 11.27
N ALA A 70 1.66 -3.61 12.58
CA ALA A 70 2.61 -3.17 13.61
C ALA A 70 3.89 -4.03 13.62
N LEU A 71 3.75 -5.35 13.47
CA LEU A 71 4.86 -6.30 13.36
C LEU A 71 5.70 -6.05 12.10
N LEU A 72 5.06 -5.82 10.96
CA LEU A 72 5.74 -5.47 9.71
C LEU A 72 6.53 -4.16 9.84
N LEU A 73 5.97 -3.15 10.51
CA LEU A 73 6.67 -1.90 10.82
C LEU A 73 7.87 -2.09 11.75
N ALA A 74 7.77 -3.06 12.68
CA ALA A 74 8.85 -3.41 13.60
C ALA A 74 9.93 -4.33 12.96
N GLY A 75 9.70 -4.81 11.73
CA GLY A 75 10.60 -5.76 11.06
C GLY A 75 10.39 -7.22 11.47
N GLU A 76 9.35 -7.54 12.24
CA GLU A 76 8.93 -8.91 12.57
C GLU A 76 8.11 -9.49 11.41
N PHE A 77 8.77 -9.76 10.27
CA PHE A 77 8.09 -10.04 9.02
C PHE A 77 7.26 -11.33 9.00
N ASP A 78 7.80 -12.45 9.50
CA ASP A 78 7.11 -13.74 9.41
C ASP A 78 5.74 -13.69 10.12
N ALA A 79 5.74 -13.29 11.40
CA ALA A 79 4.51 -13.09 12.16
C ALA A 79 3.65 -11.95 11.59
N GLY A 80 4.29 -10.88 11.10
CA GLY A 80 3.59 -9.73 10.54
C GLY A 80 2.77 -10.07 9.31
N TRP A 81 3.30 -10.89 8.40
CA TRP A 81 2.58 -11.33 7.21
C TRP A 81 1.47 -12.32 7.54
N GLU A 82 1.71 -13.25 8.48
CA GLU A 82 0.70 -14.20 8.95
C GLU A 82 -0.51 -13.46 9.54
N GLU A 83 -0.26 -12.54 10.47
CA GLU A 83 -1.31 -11.74 11.09
C GLU A 83 -2.03 -10.83 10.09
N TYR A 84 -1.32 -10.37 9.05
CA TYR A 84 -1.91 -9.55 8.00
C TYR A 84 -2.85 -10.31 7.04
N GLU A 85 -2.85 -11.65 7.03
CA GLU A 85 -3.83 -12.44 6.29
C GLU A 85 -5.25 -12.32 6.85
N TRP A 86 -5.40 -11.94 8.12
CA TRP A 86 -6.69 -11.63 8.74
C TRP A 86 -7.40 -10.42 8.12
N ARG A 87 -6.73 -9.66 7.25
CA ARG A 87 -7.38 -8.61 6.44
C ARG A 87 -8.55 -9.11 5.61
N TRP A 88 -8.59 -10.42 5.31
CA TRP A 88 -9.70 -11.05 4.61
C TRP A 88 -10.96 -11.23 5.46
N GLU A 89 -10.85 -11.05 6.77
CA GLU A 89 -11.96 -11.17 7.72
C GLU A 89 -12.52 -9.80 8.12
N ILE A 90 -12.09 -8.71 7.46
CA ILE A 90 -12.55 -7.34 7.71
C ILE A 90 -13.09 -6.66 6.45
N GLU A 91 -14.04 -5.76 6.63
CA GLU A 91 -14.60 -4.96 5.54
C GLU A 91 -13.57 -3.93 4.99
N PRO A 92 -13.56 -3.66 3.67
CA PRO A 92 -14.46 -4.21 2.64
C PRO A 92 -14.00 -5.55 2.02
N LEU A 93 -12.85 -6.08 2.43
CA LEU A 93 -12.23 -7.25 1.77
C LEU A 93 -13.00 -8.54 2.03
N CYS A 94 -13.59 -8.70 3.21
CA CYS A 94 -14.46 -9.83 3.54
C CYS A 94 -15.63 -9.93 2.55
N ALA A 95 -16.37 -8.84 2.34
CA ALA A 95 -17.46 -8.79 1.36
C ALA A 95 -16.99 -8.95 -0.10
N ALA A 96 -15.75 -8.54 -0.42
CA ALA A 96 -15.17 -8.65 -1.75
C ALA A 96 -14.43 -9.97 -2.00
N LYS A 97 -14.45 -10.91 -1.04
CA LYS A 97 -13.74 -12.19 -1.13
C LYS A 97 -14.30 -12.99 -2.30
N ARG A 98 -13.40 -13.39 -3.19
CA ARG A 98 -13.77 -14.07 -4.45
C ARG A 98 -13.74 -15.57 -4.25
N HIS A 99 -14.77 -16.24 -4.76
CA HIS A 99 -14.86 -17.70 -4.74
C HIS A 99 -14.59 -18.24 -6.15
N TYR A 100 -13.44 -18.90 -6.30
CA TYR A 100 -13.07 -19.60 -7.52
C TYR A 100 -13.14 -21.11 -7.30
N SER A 101 -13.37 -21.87 -8.37
CA SER A 101 -13.29 -23.34 -8.33
C SER A 101 -11.85 -23.84 -8.25
N ALA A 102 -10.90 -23.11 -8.84
CA ALA A 102 -9.48 -23.38 -8.69
C ALA A 102 -9.03 -23.09 -7.25
N PRO A 103 -8.08 -23.86 -6.70
CA PRO A 103 -7.57 -23.64 -5.36
C PRO A 103 -6.74 -22.34 -5.26
N ARG A 104 -6.69 -21.80 -4.04
CA ARG A 104 -5.75 -20.73 -3.70
C ARG A 104 -4.33 -21.30 -3.70
N TRP A 105 -3.42 -20.65 -4.41
CA TRP A 105 -2.00 -21.00 -4.41
C TRP A 105 -1.39 -20.70 -3.05
N ASN A 106 -0.59 -21.63 -2.53
CA ASN A 106 0.09 -21.53 -1.24
C ASN A 106 1.54 -22.01 -1.29
N GLY A 107 2.19 -21.88 -2.45
CA GLY A 107 3.60 -22.24 -2.65
C GLY A 107 3.84 -23.56 -3.38
N GLU A 108 2.79 -24.18 -3.94
CA GLU A 108 2.93 -25.38 -4.77
C GLU A 108 3.82 -25.09 -6.01
N PRO A 109 4.55 -26.10 -6.52
CA PRO A 109 5.31 -25.94 -7.77
C PRO A 109 4.43 -25.51 -8.94
N LEU A 110 4.86 -24.48 -9.68
CA LEU A 110 4.06 -23.94 -10.79
C LEU A 110 4.39 -24.61 -12.12
N ASN A 111 5.64 -24.78 -12.55
CA ASN A 111 6.03 -25.68 -13.66
C ASN A 111 5.10 -25.65 -14.91
N GLY A 112 4.77 -24.45 -15.41
CA GLY A 112 3.89 -24.24 -16.56
C GLY A 112 2.41 -24.01 -16.22
N LYS A 113 2.01 -24.15 -14.96
CA LYS A 113 0.66 -23.88 -14.44
C LYS A 113 0.31 -22.40 -14.57
N ARG A 114 -0.99 -22.15 -14.77
CA ARG A 114 -1.55 -20.80 -14.85
C ARG A 114 -1.95 -20.32 -13.47
N ILE A 115 -1.42 -19.20 -13.04
CA ILE A 115 -1.80 -18.54 -11.80
C ILE A 115 -2.50 -17.22 -12.10
N PHE A 116 -3.69 -17.05 -11.52
CA PHE A 116 -4.46 -15.83 -11.58
C PHE A 116 -4.21 -14.99 -10.33
N LEU A 117 -3.52 -13.86 -10.51
CA LEU A 117 -3.29 -12.85 -9.49
C LEU A 117 -4.33 -11.75 -9.60
N TYR A 118 -4.75 -11.19 -8.47
CA TYR A 118 -5.64 -10.03 -8.46
C TYR A 118 -5.19 -9.02 -7.42
N GLY A 119 -5.16 -7.75 -7.83
CA GLY A 119 -4.89 -6.63 -6.94
C GLY A 119 -6.13 -6.28 -6.12
N GLU A 120 -6.13 -6.59 -4.82
CA GLU A 120 -7.26 -6.35 -3.93
C GLU A 120 -7.19 -5.02 -3.15
N GLN A 121 -6.08 -4.28 -3.28
CA GLN A 121 -5.83 -3.02 -2.55
C GLN A 121 -5.57 -1.85 -3.51
N GLY A 122 -4.95 -0.77 -3.03
CA GLY A 122 -4.78 0.46 -3.79
C GLY A 122 -3.69 0.37 -4.87
N PHE A 123 -3.57 1.45 -5.65
CA PHE A 123 -2.59 1.51 -6.74
C PHE A 123 -1.15 1.34 -6.25
N GLY A 124 -0.82 1.93 -5.10
CA GLY A 124 0.50 1.83 -4.50
C GLY A 124 0.85 0.39 -4.14
N ASP A 125 -0.10 -0.34 -3.55
CA ASP A 125 0.09 -1.74 -3.19
C ASP A 125 0.30 -2.60 -4.45
N ILE A 126 -0.54 -2.43 -5.48
CA ILE A 126 -0.37 -3.17 -6.73
C ILE A 126 1.00 -2.90 -7.35
N LEU A 127 1.38 -1.63 -7.46
CA LEU A 127 2.69 -1.25 -8.00
C LEU A 127 3.85 -1.81 -7.17
N GLN A 128 3.74 -1.82 -5.85
CA GLN A 128 4.79 -2.30 -4.96
C GLN A 128 4.93 -3.82 -4.97
N PHE A 129 3.81 -4.55 -5.01
CA PHE A 129 3.80 -6.00 -4.86
C PHE A 129 3.75 -6.78 -6.18
N VAL A 130 3.53 -6.11 -7.33
CA VAL A 130 3.68 -6.78 -8.63
C VAL A 130 5.11 -7.29 -8.86
N ARG A 131 6.13 -6.78 -8.15
CA ARG A 131 7.50 -7.31 -8.22
C ARG A 131 7.64 -8.81 -7.95
N TYR A 132 6.70 -9.41 -7.21
CA TYR A 132 6.71 -10.84 -6.92
C TYR A 132 6.37 -11.72 -8.12
N VAL A 133 5.83 -11.16 -9.21
CA VAL A 133 5.61 -11.91 -10.45
C VAL A 133 6.92 -12.44 -11.04
N LEU A 134 8.06 -11.81 -10.73
CA LEU A 134 9.37 -12.28 -11.16
C LEU A 134 9.71 -13.64 -10.54
N LEU A 135 9.46 -13.81 -9.24
CA LEU A 135 9.68 -15.09 -8.54
C LEU A 135 8.75 -16.17 -9.08
N LEU A 136 7.48 -15.83 -9.33
CA LEU A 136 6.53 -16.75 -9.96
C LEU A 136 6.97 -17.17 -11.36
N LYS A 137 7.57 -16.25 -12.13
CA LYS A 137 8.08 -16.55 -13.47
C LYS A 137 9.27 -17.52 -13.41
N GLU A 138 10.16 -17.35 -12.44
CA GLU A 138 11.27 -18.28 -12.17
C GLU A 138 10.77 -19.68 -11.78
N MET A 139 9.63 -19.77 -11.10
CA MET A 139 8.94 -21.04 -10.81
C MET A 139 8.21 -21.65 -12.03
N GLY A 140 8.34 -21.03 -13.21
CA GLY A 140 7.73 -21.50 -14.47
C GLY A 140 6.25 -21.15 -14.62
N ALA A 141 5.72 -20.18 -13.88
CA ALA A 141 4.31 -19.82 -13.96
C ALA A 141 3.93 -19.15 -15.29
N ARG A 142 2.70 -19.42 -15.74
CA ARG A 142 1.97 -18.55 -16.67
C ARG A 142 1.10 -17.60 -15.86
N ILE A 143 1.36 -16.31 -15.93
CA ILE A 143 0.83 -15.32 -14.98
C ILE A 143 -0.26 -14.48 -15.64
N PHE A 144 -1.46 -14.56 -15.08
CA PHE A 144 -2.56 -13.66 -15.40
C PHE A 144 -2.73 -12.70 -14.22
N LEU A 145 -2.73 -11.39 -14.47
CA LEU A 145 -2.88 -10.39 -13.43
C LEU A 145 -4.09 -9.50 -13.69
N GLU A 146 -5.00 -9.43 -12.73
CA GLU A 146 -6.06 -8.44 -12.72
C GLU A 146 -5.66 -7.20 -11.91
N CYS A 147 -5.81 -6.02 -12.50
CA CYS A 147 -5.60 -4.74 -11.83
C CYS A 147 -6.54 -3.66 -12.38
N TYR A 148 -6.52 -2.47 -11.78
CA TYR A 148 -7.30 -1.33 -12.27
C TYR A 148 -6.86 -0.89 -13.67
N GLN A 149 -7.81 -0.36 -14.45
CA GLN A 149 -7.62 0.09 -15.83
C GLN A 149 -6.46 1.08 -15.97
N GLU A 150 -6.29 1.95 -14.98
CA GLU A 150 -5.27 2.99 -14.92
C GLU A 150 -3.85 2.42 -14.81
N LEU A 151 -3.71 1.19 -14.29
CA LEU A 151 -2.41 0.53 -14.12
C LEU A 151 -2.03 -0.34 -15.32
N ILE A 152 -2.96 -0.70 -16.20
CA ILE A 152 -2.66 -1.51 -17.39
C ILE A 152 -1.48 -0.97 -18.20
N PRO A 153 -1.37 0.35 -18.51
CA PRO A 153 -0.30 0.85 -19.37
C PRO A 153 1.12 0.65 -18.80
N ILE A 154 1.27 0.55 -17.48
CA ILE A 154 2.57 0.33 -16.83
C ILE A 154 2.80 -1.15 -16.50
N ILE A 155 1.76 -1.85 -16.04
CA ILE A 155 1.82 -3.27 -15.67
C ILE A 155 2.05 -4.17 -16.88
N SER A 156 1.36 -3.89 -18.00
CA SER A 156 1.47 -4.72 -19.23
C SER A 156 2.85 -4.66 -19.89
N ARG A 157 3.75 -3.80 -19.39
CA ARG A 157 5.13 -3.71 -19.87
C ARG A 157 6.06 -4.70 -19.18
N MET A 158 5.59 -5.41 -18.15
CA MET A 158 6.35 -6.47 -17.49
C MET A 158 6.27 -7.74 -18.33
N SER A 159 7.39 -8.17 -18.91
CA SER A 159 7.45 -9.40 -19.72
C SER A 159 7.18 -10.68 -18.93
N ALA A 160 7.27 -10.64 -17.60
CA ALA A 160 6.92 -11.75 -16.73
C ALA A 160 5.41 -12.05 -16.71
N ILE A 161 4.56 -11.07 -17.05
CA ILE A 161 3.10 -11.19 -17.02
C ILE A 161 2.61 -11.57 -18.41
N ASP A 162 1.89 -12.68 -18.52
CA ASP A 162 1.43 -13.22 -19.80
C ASP A 162 0.12 -12.54 -20.27
N ALA A 163 -0.75 -12.10 -19.36
CA ALA A 163 -1.93 -11.29 -19.68
C ALA A 163 -2.39 -10.44 -18.50
N VAL A 164 -2.91 -9.24 -18.79
CA VAL A 164 -3.47 -8.30 -17.80
C VAL A 164 -4.97 -8.15 -18.03
N PHE A 165 -5.74 -8.18 -16.95
CA PHE A 165 -7.20 -8.09 -16.95
C PHE A 165 -7.68 -6.93 -16.08
N VAL A 166 -8.92 -6.52 -16.31
CA VAL A 166 -9.66 -5.60 -15.44
C VAL A 166 -10.74 -6.36 -14.69
N PRO A 167 -11.14 -5.89 -13.49
CA PRO A 167 -12.22 -6.51 -12.73
C PRO A 167 -13.49 -6.73 -13.55
N ASN A 168 -14.22 -7.80 -13.22
CA ASN A 168 -15.50 -8.19 -13.82
C ASN A 168 -15.47 -8.52 -15.31
N HIS A 169 -14.29 -8.77 -15.89
CA HIS A 169 -14.15 -9.25 -17.26
C HIS A 169 -13.94 -10.76 -17.29
N GLN A 170 -14.22 -11.37 -18.43
CA GLN A 170 -13.98 -12.80 -18.62
C GLN A 170 -12.48 -13.10 -18.58
N ILE A 171 -12.11 -14.00 -17.69
CA ILE A 171 -10.73 -14.48 -17.52
C ILE A 171 -10.61 -15.91 -18.07
N PRO A 172 -9.49 -16.27 -18.73
CA PRO A 172 -9.24 -17.64 -19.16
C PRO A 172 -9.18 -18.59 -17.95
N ALA A 173 -9.35 -19.90 -18.19
CA ALA A 173 -9.15 -20.89 -17.13
C ALA A 173 -7.72 -20.80 -16.54
N PHE A 174 -7.61 -20.99 -15.24
CA PHE A 174 -6.36 -21.01 -14.48
C PHE A 174 -6.32 -22.20 -13.53
N ASP A 175 -5.13 -22.59 -13.12
CA ASP A 175 -4.89 -23.73 -12.24
C ASP A 175 -4.90 -23.31 -10.77
N TYR A 176 -4.45 -22.09 -10.48
CA TYR A 176 -4.45 -21.50 -9.14
C TYR A 176 -4.85 -20.03 -9.15
N HIS A 177 -5.29 -19.50 -8.01
CA HIS A 177 -5.43 -18.06 -7.79
C HIS A 177 -4.68 -17.59 -6.54
N CYS A 178 -4.27 -16.32 -6.51
CA CYS A 178 -3.66 -15.72 -5.31
C CYS A 178 -3.92 -14.21 -5.26
N PRO A 179 -4.36 -13.64 -4.12
CA PRO A 179 -4.31 -12.19 -3.96
C PRO A 179 -2.87 -11.70 -3.98
N LEU A 180 -2.64 -10.55 -4.59
CA LEU A 180 -1.30 -10.04 -4.80
C LEU A 180 -0.57 -9.76 -3.48
N MET A 181 -1.28 -9.25 -2.46
CA MET A 181 -0.69 -8.97 -1.14
C MET A 181 -0.41 -10.21 -0.28
N SER A 182 -0.80 -11.40 -0.74
CA SER A 182 -0.44 -12.66 -0.06
C SER A 182 0.86 -13.27 -0.55
N LEU A 183 1.42 -12.77 -1.66
CA LEU A 183 2.72 -13.27 -2.14
C LEU A 183 3.84 -13.07 -1.12
N PRO A 184 3.97 -11.92 -0.42
CA PRO A 184 4.99 -11.77 0.62
C PRO A 184 4.90 -12.80 1.73
N TYR A 185 3.67 -13.14 2.16
CA TYR A 185 3.41 -14.19 3.16
C TYR A 185 3.87 -15.56 2.65
N ILE A 186 3.43 -15.96 1.45
CA ILE A 186 3.75 -17.27 0.85
C ILE A 186 5.27 -17.41 0.63
N PHE A 187 5.94 -16.35 0.17
CA PHE A 187 7.39 -16.33 -0.02
C PHE A 187 8.19 -16.09 1.26
N LYS A 188 7.54 -15.97 2.43
CA LYS A 188 8.16 -15.70 3.74
C LYS A 188 9.12 -14.51 3.68
N THR A 189 8.60 -13.41 3.16
CA THR A 189 9.42 -12.25 2.82
C THR A 189 9.91 -11.55 4.07
N ASN A 190 11.23 -11.42 4.21
CA ASN A 190 11.88 -10.54 5.17
C ASN A 190 12.68 -9.44 4.45
N LEU A 191 13.32 -8.55 5.22
CA LEU A 191 14.07 -7.41 4.68
C LEU A 191 15.10 -7.78 3.60
N ASN A 192 15.72 -8.96 3.70
CA ASN A 192 16.75 -9.43 2.78
C ASN A 192 16.20 -10.19 1.57
N SER A 193 14.94 -10.61 1.58
CA SER A 193 14.34 -11.42 0.51
C SER A 193 13.31 -10.67 -0.34
N ILE A 194 13.04 -9.39 -0.03
CA ILE A 194 12.19 -8.54 -0.88
C ILE A 194 12.76 -8.56 -2.32
N PRO A 195 11.95 -8.84 -3.35
CA PRO A 195 12.39 -8.78 -4.75
C PRO A 195 12.77 -7.35 -5.16
N ALA A 196 14.02 -6.96 -4.87
CA ALA A 196 14.47 -5.58 -4.90
C ALA A 196 15.30 -5.22 -6.15
N ASN A 197 15.37 -6.10 -7.15
CA ASN A 197 15.99 -5.76 -8.43
C ASN A 197 15.15 -4.68 -9.13
N VAL A 198 15.66 -3.45 -9.12
CA VAL A 198 14.99 -2.27 -9.68
C VAL A 198 15.76 -1.76 -10.91
N PRO A 199 15.05 -1.33 -11.98
CA PRO A 199 13.60 -1.23 -12.10
C PRO A 199 12.93 -2.55 -12.52
N TYR A 200 11.81 -2.90 -11.89
CA TYR A 200 10.92 -3.99 -12.34
C TYR A 200 9.71 -3.48 -13.15
N LEU A 201 9.51 -2.16 -13.19
CA LEU A 201 8.53 -1.46 -14.01
C LEU A 201 9.26 -0.49 -14.95
N SER A 202 8.79 -0.36 -16.19
CA SER A 202 9.39 0.56 -17.16
C SER A 202 8.39 1.61 -17.64
N ALA A 203 8.86 2.85 -17.81
CA ALA A 203 8.09 3.89 -18.46
C ALA A 203 7.89 3.57 -19.95
N CYS A 204 6.81 4.07 -20.53
CA CYS A 204 6.53 3.97 -21.97
C CYS A 204 7.57 4.80 -22.77
N PRO A 205 8.39 4.17 -23.64
CA PRO A 205 9.45 4.84 -24.40
C PRO A 205 8.94 6.01 -25.24
N GLU A 206 7.77 5.87 -25.84
CA GLU A 206 7.14 6.89 -26.68
C GLU A 206 6.75 8.12 -25.85
N LYS A 207 6.14 7.90 -24.67
CA LYS A 207 5.83 8.99 -23.72
C LYS A 207 7.10 9.64 -23.18
N THR A 208 8.12 8.85 -22.86
CA THR A 208 9.42 9.35 -22.41
C THR A 208 10.05 10.26 -23.47
N ALA A 209 10.12 9.82 -24.73
CA ALA A 209 10.65 10.61 -25.83
C ALA A 209 9.83 11.89 -26.08
N HIS A 210 8.51 11.80 -26.03
CA HIS A 210 7.62 12.95 -26.14
C HIS A 210 7.91 14.02 -25.07
N TRP A 211 7.96 13.60 -23.80
CA TRP A 211 8.22 14.52 -22.69
C TRP A 211 9.65 15.03 -22.69
N GLN A 212 10.64 14.22 -23.08
CA GLN A 212 12.01 14.69 -23.25
C GLN A 212 12.07 15.83 -24.26
N LYS A 213 11.45 15.69 -25.44
CA LYS A 213 11.38 16.75 -26.45
C LYS A 213 10.69 18.00 -25.91
N LYS A 214 9.54 17.86 -25.26
CA LYS A 214 8.78 18.99 -24.69
C LYS A 214 9.59 19.71 -23.61
N LEU A 215 10.27 18.98 -22.73
CA LEU A 215 11.11 19.56 -21.69
C LEU A 215 12.36 20.24 -22.25
N CYS A 216 12.91 19.77 -23.38
CA CYS A 216 14.02 20.46 -24.06
C CYS A 216 13.61 21.80 -24.67
N THR A 217 12.36 21.96 -25.12
CA THR A 217 11.86 23.24 -25.65
C THR A 217 11.68 24.32 -24.59
N LEU A 218 11.51 23.92 -23.33
CA LEU A 218 11.44 24.85 -22.21
C LEU A 218 12.88 25.27 -21.89
N HIS A 219 13.28 26.45 -22.32
CA HIS A 219 14.63 26.98 -22.10
C HIS A 219 14.88 27.13 -20.59
N PHE A 220 15.63 26.19 -20.00
CA PHE A 220 15.93 26.15 -18.57
C PHE A 220 17.36 26.63 -18.30
N ALA A 221 17.79 27.72 -18.93
CA ALA A 221 19.18 28.19 -18.93
C ALA A 221 19.79 28.39 -17.51
N LEU A 222 18.95 28.47 -16.48
CA LEU A 222 19.34 28.62 -15.06
C LEU A 222 18.85 27.49 -14.14
N CYS A 223 18.20 26.44 -14.64
CA CYS A 223 17.72 25.33 -13.79
C CYS A 223 18.59 24.07 -13.96
N THR A 224 19.15 23.59 -12.86
CA THR A 224 19.98 22.39 -12.82
C THR A 224 19.18 21.14 -12.41
N LEU A 225 18.05 21.30 -11.70
CA LEU A 225 17.21 20.20 -11.22
C LEU A 225 15.74 20.35 -11.62
N LYS A 226 15.12 19.25 -12.07
CA LYS A 226 13.69 19.17 -12.41
C LYS A 226 12.99 18.25 -11.41
N VAL A 227 11.98 18.76 -10.71
CA VAL A 227 11.30 18.02 -9.62
C VAL A 227 9.80 17.94 -9.91
N GLY A 228 9.24 16.74 -9.96
CA GLY A 228 7.80 16.52 -10.00
C GLY A 228 7.22 16.47 -8.60
N ILE A 229 6.09 17.14 -8.36
CA ILE A 229 5.40 17.15 -7.06
C ILE A 229 3.96 16.70 -7.19
N ILE A 230 3.52 15.95 -6.19
CA ILE A 230 2.13 15.57 -5.91
C ILE A 230 1.90 15.84 -4.43
N TRP A 231 0.87 16.60 -4.08
CA TRP A 231 0.68 17.10 -2.72
C TRP A 231 -0.62 16.64 -2.07
N ALA A 232 -1.51 16.00 -2.83
CA ALA A 232 -2.76 15.49 -2.31
C ALA A 232 -3.08 14.08 -2.81
N GLY A 233 -3.61 13.27 -1.91
CA GLY A 233 -4.16 11.95 -2.18
C GLY A 233 -5.61 12.00 -2.70
N ASN A 234 -6.33 10.89 -2.49
CA ASN A 234 -7.75 10.80 -2.82
C ASN A 234 -8.58 11.48 -1.71
N PRO A 235 -9.34 12.56 -2.02
CA PRO A 235 -10.14 13.28 -1.02
C PRO A 235 -11.22 12.41 -0.34
N SER A 236 -11.68 11.34 -0.98
CA SER A 236 -12.64 10.40 -0.40
C SER A 236 -12.02 9.41 0.58
N HIS A 237 -10.69 9.38 0.71
CA HIS A 237 -10.00 8.49 1.63
C HIS A 237 -10.15 9.00 3.07
N LYS A 238 -10.55 8.12 4.01
CA LYS A 238 -10.79 8.49 5.43
C LYS A 238 -9.63 9.23 6.09
N LYS A 239 -8.39 8.91 5.69
CA LYS A 239 -7.14 9.51 6.18
C LYS A 239 -6.47 10.48 5.20
N ASP A 240 -7.22 11.08 4.27
CA ASP A 240 -6.62 12.01 3.29
C ASP A 240 -5.86 13.17 3.95
N ARG A 241 -6.34 13.66 5.10
CA ARG A 241 -5.66 14.72 5.87
C ARG A 241 -4.25 14.34 6.34
N GLU A 242 -3.96 13.06 6.51
CA GLU A 242 -2.62 12.55 6.88
C GLU A 242 -1.74 12.31 5.65
N ARG A 243 -2.31 12.41 4.44
CA ARG A 243 -1.69 12.07 3.15
C ARG A 243 -1.66 13.24 2.17
N SER A 244 -2.11 14.41 2.61
CA SER A 244 -2.28 15.60 1.79
C SER A 244 -1.77 16.82 2.55
N ILE A 245 -1.11 17.73 1.84
CA ILE A 245 -0.62 19.00 2.36
C ILE A 245 -1.22 20.15 1.55
N PRO A 246 -1.68 21.25 2.18
CA PRO A 246 -2.09 22.45 1.45
C PRO A 246 -0.93 22.98 0.60
N LEU A 247 -1.19 23.28 -0.68
CA LEU A 247 -0.14 23.69 -1.62
C LEU A 247 0.63 24.93 -1.15
N CYS A 248 -0.05 25.86 -0.48
CA CYS A 248 0.58 27.06 0.08
C CYS A 248 1.69 26.76 1.11
N GLN A 249 1.64 25.62 1.82
CA GLN A 249 2.71 25.21 2.74
C GLN A 249 3.98 24.77 2.00
N LEU A 250 3.88 24.42 0.71
CA LEU A 250 5.03 24.10 -0.13
C LEU A 250 5.70 25.37 -0.70
N ALA A 251 5.07 26.55 -0.58
CA ALA A 251 5.59 27.79 -1.16
C ALA A 251 7.07 28.12 -0.82
N PRO A 252 7.58 27.84 0.40
CA PRO A 252 9.01 28.02 0.69
C PRO A 252 9.92 27.13 -0.16
N ILE A 253 9.52 25.87 -0.41
CA ILE A 253 10.26 24.88 -1.20
C ILE A 253 10.18 25.21 -2.69
N LEU A 254 9.03 25.71 -3.17
CA LEU A 254 8.85 26.07 -4.58
C LEU A 254 9.75 27.23 -5.04
N LYS A 255 10.32 27.99 -4.10
CA LYS A 255 11.24 29.11 -4.35
C LYS A 255 12.72 28.71 -4.35
N THR A 256 13.05 27.43 -4.22
CA THR A 256 14.46 26.97 -4.21
C THR A 256 15.18 27.37 -5.50
N PRO A 257 16.29 28.14 -5.42
CA PRO A 257 17.06 28.54 -6.60
C PRO A 257 17.60 27.33 -7.39
N GLY A 258 17.62 27.43 -8.72
CA GLY A 258 18.13 26.37 -9.59
C GLY A 258 17.21 25.16 -9.77
N VAL A 259 16.06 25.12 -9.10
CA VAL A 259 15.09 24.01 -9.20
C VAL A 259 13.86 24.44 -10.00
N LYS A 260 13.44 23.59 -10.93
CA LYS A 260 12.17 23.74 -11.63
C LYS A 260 11.19 22.67 -11.16
N PHE A 261 10.08 23.11 -10.58
CA PHE A 261 9.01 22.23 -10.14
C PHE A 261 7.96 22.01 -11.24
N PHE A 262 7.45 20.79 -11.33
CA PHE A 262 6.38 20.35 -12.23
C PHE A 262 5.26 19.75 -11.40
N SER A 263 4.03 20.20 -11.66
CA SER A 263 2.86 19.55 -11.08
C SER A 263 2.64 18.19 -11.72
N LEU A 264 2.62 17.15 -10.88
CA LEU A 264 2.15 15.81 -11.21
C LEU A 264 0.81 15.52 -10.49
N GLN A 265 0.19 16.53 -9.89
CA GLN A 265 -1.07 16.38 -9.20
C GLN A 265 -2.19 16.07 -10.18
N VAL A 266 -2.99 15.07 -9.82
CA VAL A 266 -4.17 14.64 -10.56
C VAL A 266 -5.44 14.89 -9.75
N GLY A 267 -6.59 14.80 -10.42
CA GLY A 267 -7.91 14.97 -9.81
C GLY A 267 -8.26 16.43 -9.49
N GLY A 268 -9.30 16.63 -8.66
CA GLY A 268 -9.84 17.96 -8.36
C GLY A 268 -8.83 18.93 -7.74
N ARG A 269 -7.90 18.40 -6.93
CA ARG A 269 -6.84 19.17 -6.27
C ARG A 269 -5.77 19.72 -7.21
N ALA A 270 -5.76 19.31 -8.49
CA ALA A 270 -4.90 19.95 -9.48
C ALA A 270 -5.21 21.45 -9.67
N LYS A 271 -6.44 21.88 -9.32
CA LYS A 271 -6.87 23.28 -9.38
C LYS A 271 -6.21 24.17 -8.32
N ASP A 272 -5.64 23.61 -7.25
CA ASP A 272 -4.98 24.39 -6.19
C ASP A 272 -3.89 25.33 -6.75
N ILE A 273 -3.27 24.97 -7.89
CA ILE A 273 -2.25 25.81 -8.57
C ILE A 273 -2.82 27.11 -9.11
N GLN A 274 -4.09 27.12 -9.54
CA GLN A 274 -4.73 28.32 -10.07
C GLN A 274 -5.13 29.30 -8.95
N GLU A 275 -5.18 28.80 -7.71
CA GLU A 275 -5.62 29.52 -6.52
C GLU A 275 -4.46 29.93 -5.60
N SER A 276 -3.22 29.57 -5.95
CA SER A 276 -1.97 29.81 -5.17
C SER A 276 -1.06 30.82 -5.84
#